data_AF-A0A7Y2VMT4-F1
#
_entry.id   AF-A0A7Y2VMT4-F1
#
_cell.length_a   1.000
_cell.length_b   1.000
_cell.length_c   1.000
_cell.angle_alpha   90.00
_cell.angle_beta   90.00
_cell.angle_gamma   90.00
#
_symmetry.space_group_name_H-M   'P 1'
#
loop_
_entity.id
_entity.type
_entity.pdbx_description
1 polymer ?
#
loop_
_entity_poly.entity_id
_entity_poly.type
_entity_poly.pdbx_seq_one_letter_code
_entity_poly.pdbx_strand_id
1 'polypeptide(L)' 'MTYNDKQVRQFLVMTVIWGIVGMLVGVIIAAQLWLPVLNFDIPWLTYSRLRPLHTNAVIFAFGGSALIGTSFYVVQRTC' A
#
# COMPACT_ATOMS: atom_id res chain seq x y z
N MET A 1 9.99 -31.92 3.02
CA MET A 1 8.95 -31.18 2.27
C MET A 1 9.56 -29.85 1.86
N THR A 2 9.40 -29.43 0.60
CA THR A 2 9.96 -28.17 0.10
C THR A 2 8.85 -27.13 0.05
N TYR A 3 9.05 -25.98 0.70
CA TYR A 3 8.08 -24.88 0.71
C TYR A 3 8.06 -24.12 -0.61
N ASN A 4 6.90 -23.55 -0.95
CA ASN A 4 6.75 -22.73 -2.13
C ASN A 4 6.90 -21.24 -1.78
N ASP A 5 8.15 -20.79 -1.66
CA ASP A 5 8.48 -19.43 -1.26
C ASP A 5 8.40 -18.41 -2.42
N LYS A 6 8.11 -18.84 -3.66
CA LYS A 6 8.05 -17.93 -4.82
C LYS A 6 6.96 -16.87 -4.63
N GLN A 7 5.74 -17.30 -4.27
CA GLN A 7 4.61 -16.40 -4.03
C GLN A 7 4.85 -15.53 -2.80
N VAL A 8 5.43 -16.09 -1.73
CA VAL A 8 5.78 -15.32 -0.52
C VAL A 8 6.70 -14.16 -0.89
N ARG A 9 7.76 -14.41 -1.66
CA ARG A 9 8.69 -13.35 -2.09
C ARG A 9 8.02 -12.30 -2.95
N GLN A 10 7.15 -12.70 -3.88
CA GLN A 10 6.41 -11.75 -4.73
C GLN A 10 5.51 -10.84 -3.89
N PHE A 11 4.76 -11.39 -2.93
CA PHE A 11 3.92 -10.60 -2.05
C PHE A 11 4.74 -9.68 -1.14
N LEU A 12 5.87 -10.16 -0.60
CA LEU A 12 6.75 -9.34 0.25
C LEU A 12 7.32 -8.13 -0.52
N VAL A 13 7.78 -8.34 -1.76
CA VAL A 13 8.23 -7.25 -2.64
C VAL A 13 7.09 -6.26 -2.89
N MET A 14 5.88 -6.75 -3.20
CA MET A 14 4.72 -5.90 -3.43
C MET A 14 4.28 -5.16 -2.17
N THR A 15 4.41 -5.75 -0.99
CA THR A 15 4.17 -5.07 0.29
C THR A 15 5.07 -3.87 0.45
N VAL A 16 6.37 -4.01 0.19
CA VAL A 16 7.30 -2.87 0.29
C VAL A 16 6.94 -1.79 -0.74
N ILE A 17 6.67 -2.17 -1.99
CA ILE A 17 6.31 -1.22 -3.05
C ILE A 17 5.04 -0.44 -2.68
N TRP A 18 3.96 -1.13 -2.30
CA TRP A 18 2.71 -0.49 -1.93
C TRP A 18 2.80 0.28 -0.62
N GLY A 19 3.65 -0.16 0.31
CA GLY A 19 3.97 0.59 1.52
C GLY A 19 4.58 1.96 1.18
N ILE A 20 5.55 2.00 0.28
CA ILE A 20 6.16 3.25 -0.19
C ILE A 20 5.12 4.12 -0.90
N VAL A 21 4.40 3.57 -1.88
CA VAL A 21 3.39 4.32 -2.64
C VAL A 21 2.28 4.86 -1.74
N GLY A 22 1.71 4.02 -0.89
CA GLY A 22 0.62 4.40 0.03
C GLY A 22 1.05 5.51 1.00
N MET A 23 2.22 5.36 1.63
CA MET A 23 2.72 6.36 2.58
C MET A 23 3.11 7.68 1.90
N LEU A 24 3.71 7.64 0.70
CA LEU A 24 4.03 8.84 -0.08
C LEU A 24 2.76 9.63 -0.46
N VAL A 25 1.70 8.95 -0.93
CA VAL A 25 0.41 9.63 -1.18
C VAL A 25 -0.16 10.21 0.12
N GLY A 26 0.05 9.53 1.25
CA GLY A 26 -0.30 10.03 2.59
C GLY A 26 0.38 11.36 2.93
N VAL A 27 1.68 11.47 2.66
CA VAL A 27 2.45 12.72 2.84
C VAL A 27 1.93 13.82 1.91
N ILE A 28 1.60 13.50 0.66
CA ILE A 28 1.05 14.46 -0.31
C ILE A 28 -0.28 15.02 0.20
N ILE A 29 -1.23 14.17 0.59
CA ILE A 29 -2.54 14.63 1.06
C ILE A 29 -2.45 15.36 2.41
N ALA A 30 -1.47 15.01 3.26
CA ALA A 30 -1.19 15.78 4.47
C ALA A 30 -0.68 17.18 4.14
N ALA A 31 0.20 17.32 3.14
CA ALA A 31 0.66 18.62 2.67
C ALA A 31 -0.47 19.45 2.05
N GLN A 32 -1.40 18.82 1.31
CA GLN A 32 -2.59 19.49 0.77
C GLN A 32 -3.53 20.03 1.85
N LEU A 33 -3.60 19.36 3.02
CA LEU A 33 -4.40 19.82 4.16
C LEU A 33 -3.78 21.06 4.81
N TRP A 34 -2.45 21.13 4.88
CA TRP A 34 -1.74 22.28 5.42
C TRP A 34 -1.69 23.47 4.44
N LEU A 35 -1.45 23.19 3.16
CA LEU A 35 -1.29 24.19 2.11
C LEU A 35 -2.22 23.88 0.91
N PRO A 36 -3.45 24.42 0.87
CA PRO A 36 -4.45 24.06 -0.12
C PRO A 36 -4.07 24.31 -1.59
N VAL A 37 -3.13 25.22 -1.87
CA VAL A 37 -2.63 25.46 -3.25
C VAL A 37 -1.97 24.21 -3.86
N LEU A 38 -1.53 23.25 -3.04
CA LEU A 38 -1.01 21.94 -3.50
C LEU A 38 -2.09 21.00 -4.08
N ASN A 39 -3.35 21.44 -4.19
CA ASN A 39 -4.35 20.75 -5.01
C ASN A 39 -4.16 21.02 -6.53
N PHE A 40 -3.33 22.01 -6.88
CA PHE A 40 -2.91 22.36 -8.25
C PHE A 40 -4.02 22.68 -9.26
N ASP A 41 -5.27 22.85 -8.80
CA ASP A 41 -6.47 22.97 -9.65
C ASP A 41 -6.60 21.85 -10.71
N ILE A 42 -5.99 20.68 -10.44
CA ILE A 42 -6.02 19.50 -11.32
C ILE A 42 -6.99 18.46 -10.72
N PRO A 43 -8.05 18.05 -11.43
CA PRO A 43 -9.13 17.23 -10.86
C PRO A 43 -8.67 15.95 -10.17
N TRP A 44 -7.69 15.22 -10.72
CA TRP A 44 -7.21 13.94 -10.16
C TRP A 44 -6.16 14.09 -9.06
N LEU A 45 -5.61 15.29 -8.83
CA LEU A 45 -4.69 15.55 -7.73
C LEU A 45 -5.37 16.19 -6.52
N THR A 46 -6.69 16.36 -6.54
CA THR A 46 -7.42 16.94 -5.40
C THR A 46 -7.43 16.03 -4.17
N TYR A 47 -7.37 16.62 -2.98
CA TYR A 47 -7.39 15.92 -1.69
C TYR A 47 -8.55 14.92 -1.57
N SER A 48 -9.73 15.29 -2.04
CA SER A 48 -10.94 14.45 -1.98
C SER A 48 -10.82 13.17 -2.79
N ARG A 49 -10.03 13.16 -3.87
CA ARG A 49 -9.77 11.97 -4.71
C ARG A 49 -8.53 11.20 -4.27
N LEU A 50 -7.48 11.91 -3.86
CA LEU A 50 -6.24 11.26 -3.39
C LEU A 50 -6.41 10.59 -2.02
N ARG A 51 -7.31 11.08 -1.15
CA ARG A 51 -7.58 10.45 0.15
C ARG A 51 -8.11 9.01 0.04
N PRO A 52 -9.19 8.71 -0.70
CA PRO A 52 -9.61 7.32 -0.89
C PRO A 52 -8.57 6.49 -1.64
N LEU A 53 -7.75 7.07 -2.52
CA LEU A 53 -6.61 6.39 -3.13
C LEU A 53 -5.58 5.97 -2.07
N HIS A 54 -5.15 6.90 -1.20
CA HIS A 54 -4.24 6.64 -0.09
C HIS A 54 -4.78 5.53 0.81
N THR A 55 -6.05 5.63 1.26
CA THR A 55 -6.66 4.65 2.13
C THR A 55 -6.69 3.25 1.51
N ASN A 56 -7.10 3.12 0.24
CA ASN A 56 -7.11 1.83 -0.44
C ASN A 56 -5.69 1.28 -0.68
N ALA A 57 -4.74 2.14 -1.03
CA ALA A 57 -3.34 1.74 -1.23
C ALA A 57 -2.70 1.24 0.07
N VAL A 58 -2.94 1.91 1.21
CA VAL A 58 -2.38 1.49 2.49
C VAL A 58 -3.10 0.26 3.05
N ILE A 59 -4.43 0.21 2.99
CA ILE A 59 -5.18 -0.91 3.59
C ILE A 59 -5.11 -2.16 2.71
N PHE A 60 -5.57 -2.06 1.47
CA PHE A 60 -5.76 -3.25 0.63
C PHE A 60 -4.51 -3.62 -0.15
N ALA A 61 -3.76 -2.64 -0.67
CA ALA A 61 -2.56 -2.96 -1.44
C ALA A 61 -1.38 -3.32 -0.50
N PHE A 62 -1.02 -2.43 0.43
CA PHE A 62 0.03 -2.69 1.42
C PHE A 62 -0.42 -3.74 2.44
N GLY A 63 -1.48 -3.47 3.22
CA GLY A 63 -1.95 -4.40 4.25
C GLY A 63 -2.40 -5.75 3.69
N GLY A 64 -3.11 -5.76 2.55
CA GLY A 64 -3.53 -7.00 1.90
C GLY A 64 -2.36 -7.85 1.38
N SER A 65 -1.37 -7.25 0.72
CA SER A 65 -0.18 -8.01 0.29
C SER A 65 0.64 -8.52 1.48
N ALA A 66 0.74 -7.75 2.57
CA ALA A 66 1.41 -8.16 3.79
C ALA A 66 0.73 -9.38 4.40
N LEU A 67 -0.60 -9.34 4.53
CA LEU A 67 -1.39 -10.45 5.05
C LEU A 67 -1.24 -11.69 4.17
N ILE A 68 -1.39 -11.57 2.84
CA ILE A 68 -1.27 -12.73 1.95
C ILE A 68 0.14 -13.34 2.02
N GLY A 69 1.18 -12.52 1.95
CA GLY A 69 2.57 -12.98 2.02
C GLY A 69 2.89 -13.68 3.35
N THR A 70 2.46 -13.09 4.47
CA THR A 70 2.67 -13.67 5.81
C THR A 70 1.83 -14.95 6.00
N SER A 71 0.57 -14.96 5.58
CA SER A 71 -0.28 -16.15 5.65
C SER A 71 0.31 -17.32 4.87
N PHE A 72 0.78 -17.11 3.63
CA PHE A 72 1.44 -18.15 2.85
C PHE A 72 2.73 -18.66 3.49
N TYR A 73 3.52 -17.78 4.10
CA TYR A 73 4.75 -18.18 4.79
C TYR A 73 4.46 -19.01 6.04
N VAL A 74 3.51 -18.54 6.87
CA VAL A 74 3.17 -19.14 8.17
C VAL A 74 2.48 -20.49 7.96
N VAL A 75 1.41 -20.55 7.15
CA VAL A 75 0.60 -21.78 7.00
C VAL A 75 1.44 -22.95 6.55
N GLN A 76 2.33 -22.75 5.57
CA GLN A 76 3.22 -23.79 5.07
C GLN A 76 4.16 -24.34 6.16
N ARG A 77 4.54 -23.53 7.15
CA ARG A 77 5.51 -23.92 8.20
C ARG A 77 4.84 -24.48 9.45
N THR A 78 3.55 -24.21 9.64
CA THR A 78 2.82 -24.60 10.84
C THR A 78 1.95 -25.84 10.66
N CYS A 79 1.56 -26.20 9.43
CA CYS A 79 0.78 -27.39 9.11
C CYS A 79 1.14 -27.95 7.72
#